data_AF-A0A6M0AS70-F1
#
_entry.id   AF-A0A6M0AS70-F1
#
_cell.length_a   1.000
_cell.length_b   1.000
_cell.length_c   1.000
_cell.angle_alpha   90.00
_cell.angle_beta   90.00
_cell.angle_gamma   90.00
#
_symmetry.space_group_name_H-M   'P 1'
#
loop_
_entity.id
_entity.type
_entity.pdbx_description
1 polymer ?
#
loop_
_entity_poly.entity_id
_entity_poly.type
_entity_poly.pdbx_seq_one_letter_code
_entity_poly.pdbx_strand_id
1 'polypeptide(L)' 'FTIVDMATYPWARAYYWAKVSVDGLNNLQGWFERIDARPATQRALELPKPFPAFFGKGDVAAAEAANSARFQSDVKP' A
#
# COMPACT_ATOMS: atom_id res chain seq x y z
N PHE A 1 -0.42 -4.17 -18.94
CA PHE A 1 -0.92 -5.06 -17.88
C PHE A 1 -0.55 -6.49 -18.21
N THR A 2 0.51 -6.96 -17.59
CA THR A 2 1.07 -8.31 -17.68
C THR A 2 1.32 -8.84 -16.27
N ILE A 3 1.90 -10.03 -16.15
CA ILE A 3 2.30 -10.60 -14.86
C ILE A 3 3.32 -9.70 -14.11
N VAL A 4 4.14 -8.94 -14.83
CA VAL A 4 5.09 -7.99 -14.22
C VAL A 4 4.33 -6.87 -13.51
N ASP A 5 3.27 -6.33 -14.13
CA ASP A 5 2.42 -5.33 -13.49
C ASP A 5 1.77 -5.90 -12.21
N MET A 6 1.24 -7.14 -12.28
CA MET A 6 0.64 -7.81 -11.11
C MET A 6 1.63 -8.02 -9.97
N ALA A 7 2.86 -8.43 -10.28
CA ALA A 7 3.89 -8.71 -9.28
C ALA A 7 4.43 -7.45 -8.61
N THR A 8 4.59 -6.36 -9.37
CA THR A 8 5.22 -5.12 -8.89
C THR A 8 4.22 -4.15 -8.26
N TYR A 9 2.99 -4.10 -8.78
CA TYR A 9 2.01 -3.08 -8.39
C TYR A 9 1.72 -2.99 -6.89
N PRO A 10 1.43 -4.10 -6.17
CA PRO A 10 1.07 -4.00 -4.75
C PRO A 10 2.17 -3.36 -3.91
N TRP A 11 3.44 -3.65 -4.21
CA TRP A 11 4.60 -3.11 -3.51
C TRP A 11 4.81 -1.62 -3.82
N ALA A 12 4.85 -1.28 -5.10
CA ALA A 12 5.06 0.11 -5.51
C ALA A 12 3.92 1.02 -5.05
N ARG A 13 2.66 0.54 -5.12
CA ARG A 13 1.47 1.32 -4.73
C ARG A 13 1.36 1.54 -3.23
N ALA A 14 2.06 0.73 -2.43
CA ALA A 14 2.13 0.83 -0.97
C ALA A 14 3.19 1.83 -0.47
N TYR A 15 3.62 2.78 -1.31
CA TYR A 15 4.62 3.80 -0.94
C TYR A 15 4.23 4.64 0.30
N TYR A 16 2.93 4.81 0.55
CA TYR A 16 2.40 5.45 1.77
C TYR A 16 2.86 4.75 3.05
N TRP A 17 2.75 3.41 3.08
CA TRP A 17 3.17 2.60 4.21
C TRP A 17 4.69 2.52 4.33
N ALA A 18 5.39 2.47 3.19
CA ALA A 18 6.85 2.48 3.15
C ALA A 18 7.48 3.85 3.52
N LYS A 19 6.67 4.91 3.65
CA LYS A 19 7.12 6.30 3.89
C LYS A 19 8.10 6.79 2.82
N VAL A 20 7.87 6.41 1.56
CA VAL A 20 8.69 6.80 0.39
C VAL A 20 7.90 7.77 -0.47
N SER A 21 8.48 8.93 -0.82
CA SER A 21 7.86 9.86 -1.76
C SER A 21 7.97 9.35 -3.20
N VAL A 22 6.92 9.58 -3.99
CA VAL A 22 6.86 9.34 -5.43
C VAL A 22 6.68 10.64 -6.23
N ASP A 23 6.93 11.78 -5.59
CA ASP A 23 6.79 13.10 -6.20
C ASP A 23 7.78 13.26 -7.37
N GLY A 24 7.31 13.89 -8.45
CA GLY A 24 8.10 14.03 -9.69
C GLY A 24 8.22 12.75 -10.53
N LEU A 25 7.80 11.59 -10.04
CA LEU A 25 7.80 10.33 -10.81
C LEU A 25 6.54 10.19 -11.68
N ASN A 26 6.35 11.12 -12.62
CA ASN A 26 5.11 11.25 -13.41
C ASN A 26 4.72 9.96 -14.14
N ASN A 27 5.69 9.23 -14.70
CA ASN A 27 5.43 7.96 -15.38
C ASN A 27 4.95 6.85 -14.42
N LEU A 28 5.48 6.84 -13.19
CA LEU A 28 5.07 5.90 -12.15
C LEU A 28 3.66 6.23 -11.66
N GLN A 29 3.37 7.52 -11.43
CA GLN A 29 2.04 7.98 -11.05
C GLN A 29 0.99 7.64 -12.10
N GLY A 30 1.27 7.91 -13.39
CA GLY A 30 0.38 7.49 -14.47
C GLY A 30 0.23 5.96 -14.60
N TRP A 31 1.26 5.19 -14.23
CA TRP A 31 1.15 3.73 -14.14
C TRP A 31 0.26 3.28 -12.98
N PHE A 32 0.35 3.93 -11.82
CA PHE A 32 -0.58 3.70 -10.71
C PHE A 32 -2.03 3.95 -11.14
N GLU A 33 -2.33 5.11 -11.73
CA GLU A 33 -3.68 5.48 -12.17
C GLU A 33 -4.31 4.43 -13.10
N ARG A 34 -3.54 3.98 -14.11
CA ARG A 34 -4.01 2.97 -15.06
C ARG A 34 -4.35 1.63 -14.39
N ILE A 35 -3.59 1.23 -13.37
CA ILE A 35 -3.82 -0.03 -12.66
C ILE A 35 -4.90 0.12 -11.58
N ASP A 36 -4.96 1.26 -10.91
CA ASP A 36 -5.99 1.61 -9.93
C ASP A 36 -7.39 1.62 -10.58
N ALA A 37 -7.51 2.10 -11.82
CA ALA A 37 -8.76 2.13 -12.57
C ALA A 37 -9.34 0.74 -12.91
N ARG A 38 -8.58 -0.35 -12.72
CA ARG A 38 -9.02 -1.71 -13.06
C ARG A 38 -9.89 -2.30 -11.94
N PRO A 39 -11.16 -2.67 -12.19
CA PRO A 39 -12.02 -3.27 -11.16
C PRO A 39 -11.48 -4.58 -10.59
N ALA A 40 -10.82 -5.40 -11.42
CA ALA A 40 -10.21 -6.65 -10.98
C ALA A 40 -9.03 -6.42 -10.02
N THR A 41 -8.26 -5.35 -10.20
CA THR A 41 -7.19 -4.97 -9.27
C THR A 41 -7.80 -4.59 -7.93
N GLN A 42 -8.78 -3.68 -7.91
CA GLN A 42 -9.39 -3.23 -6.65
C GLN A 42 -9.98 -4.41 -5.87
N ARG A 43 -10.69 -5.33 -6.54
CA ARG A 43 -11.20 -6.56 -5.93
C ARG A 43 -10.09 -7.45 -5.35
N ALA A 44 -8.95 -7.58 -6.04
CA ALA A 44 -7.84 -8.39 -5.56
C ALA A 44 -7.19 -7.80 -4.30
N LEU A 45 -7.12 -6.46 -4.18
CA LEU A 45 -6.56 -5.78 -3.00
C LEU A 45 -7.41 -5.92 -1.73
N GLU A 46 -8.65 -6.37 -1.86
CA GLU A 46 -9.56 -6.62 -0.73
C GLU A 46 -9.41 -8.04 -0.14
N LEU A 47 -8.64 -8.92 -0.79
CA LEU A 47 -8.50 -10.33 -0.44
C LEU A 47 -7.15 -10.64 0.22
N PRO A 48 -7.09 -11.62 1.15
CA PRO A 48 -8.22 -12.25 1.85
C PRO A 48 -8.85 -11.33 2.90
N LYS A 49 -8.11 -10.32 3.36
CA LYS A 49 -8.59 -9.25 4.23
C LYS A 49 -7.99 -7.93 3.73
N PRO A 50 -8.80 -6.85 3.62
CA PRO A 50 -8.30 -5.56 3.19
C PRO A 50 -7.35 -4.97 4.25
N PHE A 51 -6.33 -4.26 3.78
CA PHE A 51 -5.46 -3.46 4.65
C PHE A 51 -5.36 -2.02 4.11
N PRO A 52 -6.36 -1.15 4.37
CA PRO A 52 -6.46 0.17 3.76
C PRO A 52 -5.23 1.07 3.98
N ALA A 53 -4.61 0.96 5.16
CA ALA A 53 -3.44 1.77 5.51
C ALA A 53 -2.22 1.51 4.62
N PHE A 54 -2.09 0.32 4.01
CA PHE A 54 -1.03 0.04 3.02
C PHE A 54 -1.14 0.98 1.81
N PHE A 55 -2.35 1.38 1.45
CA PHE A 55 -2.62 2.21 0.28
C PHE A 55 -2.95 3.66 0.62
N GLY A 56 -2.63 4.11 1.85
CA GLY A 56 -2.90 5.48 2.31
C GLY A 56 -4.38 5.78 2.52
N LYS A 57 -5.21 4.76 2.75
CA LYS A 57 -6.66 4.88 2.97
C LYS A 57 -7.03 4.55 4.41
N GLY A 58 -8.17 5.08 4.88
CA GLY A 58 -8.68 4.84 6.24
C GLY A 58 -7.89 5.60 7.32
N ASP A 59 -8.05 5.17 8.57
CA ASP A 59 -7.31 5.73 9.70
C ASP A 59 -5.91 5.10 9.80
N VAL A 60 -4.99 5.66 9.01
CA VAL A 60 -3.59 5.21 8.95
C VAL A 60 -2.91 5.35 10.31
N ALA A 61 -3.16 6.44 11.04
CA ALA A 61 -2.54 6.68 12.34
C ALA A 61 -2.96 5.64 13.38
N ALA A 62 -4.26 5.31 13.45
CA ALA A 62 -4.74 4.26 14.33
C ALA A 62 -4.18 2.88 13.94
N ALA A 63 -4.09 2.57 12.64
CA ALA A 63 -3.51 1.31 12.17
C ALA A 63 -2.02 1.19 12.53
N GLU A 64 -1.25 2.27 12.39
CA GLU A 64 0.16 2.34 12.78
C GLU A 64 0.34 2.17 14.30
N ALA A 65 -0.47 2.87 15.10
CA ALA A 65 -0.46 2.75 16.55
C ALA A 65 -0.81 1.33 17.02
N ALA A 66 -1.83 0.71 16.41
CA ALA A 66 -2.21 -0.67 16.70
C ALA A 66 -1.11 -1.68 16.29
N ASN A 67 -0.39 -1.41 15.19
CA ASN A 67 0.71 -2.25 14.76
C ASN A 67 1.92 -2.14 15.71
N SER A 68 2.33 -0.92 16.09
CA SER A 68 3.47 -0.70 16.99
C SER A 68 3.20 -1.21 18.40
N ALA A 69 1.96 -1.07 18.91
CA ALA A 69 1.56 -1.58 20.22
C ALA A 69 1.83 -3.08 20.41
N ARG A 70 1.73 -3.88 19.33
CA ARG A 70 1.99 -5.33 19.35
C ARG A 70 3.43 -5.70 19.69
N PHE A 71 4.37 -4.78 19.46
CA PHE A 71 5.81 -5.00 19.61
C PHE A 71 6.43 -4.12 20.69
N GLN A 72 5.61 -3.45 21.52
CA GLN A 72 6.11 -2.57 22.58
C GLN A 72 6.98 -3.31 23.61
N SER A 73 6.68 -4.58 23.88
CA SER A 73 7.48 -5.44 24.77
C SER A 73 8.81 -5.87 24.17
N ASP A 74 8.98 -5.78 22.85
CA ASP A 74 10.16 -6.29 22.14
C ASP A 74 11.31 -5.27 22.15
N VAL A 75 10.97 -4.00 22.43
CA VAL A 75 11.95 -2.93 22.65
C VAL A 75 12.58 -3.15 24.03
N LYS A 76 13.78 -3.71 24.06
CA LYS A 76 14.61 -3.72 25.27
C LYS A 76 15.04 -2.27 25.59
N PRO A 77 15.13 -1.90 26.88
CA PRO A 77 15.60 -0.57 27.30
C PRO A 77 17.00 -0.25 26.78
#